data_AF-A0A7K4BKH2-F1
#
_entry.id   AF-A0A7K4BKH2-F1
#
_cell.length_a   1.000
_cell.length_b   1.000
_cell.length_c   1.000
_cell.angle_alpha   90.00
_cell.angle_beta   90.00
_cell.angle_gamma   90.00
#
_symmetry.space_group_name_H-M   'P 1'
#
loop_
_entity.id
_entity.type
_entity.pdbx_description
1 polymer ?
#
loop_
_entity_poly.entity_id
_entity_poly.type
_entity_poly.pdbx_seq_one_letter_code
_entity_poly.pdbx_strand_id
1 'polypeptide(L)' 'MSGEDTPDAVPLFLVPRAVADAIRRHGRAVREITVRRTRNHQYAIHVERGRP' A
#
# COMPACT_ATOMS: atom_id res chain seq x y z
N MET A 1 5.51 10.20 19.77
CA MET A 1 5.78 8.95 19.04
C MET A 1 4.50 8.58 18.33
N SER A 2 4.31 9.12 17.13
CA SER A 2 3.14 8.83 16.29
C SER A 2 3.42 7.53 15.56
N GLY A 3 2.49 6.58 15.63
CA GLY A 3 2.64 5.22 15.10
C GLY A 3 3.24 5.22 13.70
N GLU A 4 4.47 4.75 13.62
CA GLU A 4 5.14 4.44 12.37
C GLU A 4 4.44 3.17 11.86
N ASP A 5 3.44 3.35 10.99
CA ASP A 5 3.04 2.32 10.02
C ASP A 5 4.35 1.97 9.32
N THR A 6 5.06 0.94 9.78
CA THR A 6 6.16 0.36 9.02
C THR A 6 5.56 0.10 7.64
N PRO A 7 6.05 0.72 6.55
CA PRO A 7 5.54 0.40 5.24
C PRO A 7 5.98 -1.03 5.01
N ASP A 8 5.07 -1.97 5.30
CA ASP A 8 5.35 -3.40 5.24
C ASP A 8 6.03 -3.65 3.90
N ALA A 9 7.29 -4.07 3.97
CA ALA A 9 8.12 -4.22 2.79
C ALA A 9 7.54 -5.38 1.98
N VAL A 10 6.83 -5.06 0.89
CA VAL A 10 6.19 -6.04 0.02
C VAL A 10 7.19 -6.48 -1.05
N PRO A 11 7.52 -7.78 -1.13
CA PRO A 11 8.31 -8.30 -2.24
C PRO A 11 7.61 -8.03 -3.58
N LEU A 12 8.38 -7.77 -4.64
CA LEU A 12 7.82 -7.45 -5.97
C LEU A 12 6.69 -8.40 -6.42
N PHE A 13 6.89 -9.71 -6.22
CA PHE A 13 5.93 -10.74 -6.66
C PHE A 13 4.61 -10.73 -5.84
N LEU A 14 4.57 -10.07 -4.68
CA LEU A 14 3.38 -9.92 -3.85
C LEU A 14 2.68 -8.57 -4.00
N VAL A 15 3.26 -7.62 -4.75
CA VAL A 15 2.65 -6.31 -4.98
C VAL A 15 1.21 -6.42 -5.51
N PRO A 16 0.89 -7.24 -6.54
CA PRO A 16 -0.49 -7.37 -7.03
C PRO A 16 -1.48 -7.84 -5.95
N ARG A 17 -1.06 -8.78 -5.09
CA ARG A 17 -1.88 -9.31 -3.99
C ARG A 17 -2.16 -8.21 -2.95
N ALA A 18 -1.13 -7.50 -2.53
CA ALA A 18 -1.25 -6.47 -1.50
C ALA A 18 -2.08 -5.27 -1.99
N VAL A 19 -2.00 -4.92 -3.28
CA VAL A 19 -2.88 -3.93 -3.92
C VAL A 19 -4.33 -4.41 -3.92
N ALA A 20 -4.60 -5.66 -4.34
CA ALA A 20 -5.95 -6.23 -4.32
C ALA A 20 -6.55 -6.23 -2.90
N ASP A 21 -5.75 -6.56 -1.89
CA ASP A 21 -6.17 -6.53 -0.50
C ASP A 21 -6.47 -5.11 -0.01
N ALA A 22 -5.69 -4.09 -0.41
CA ALA A 22 -5.99 -2.69 -0.12
C ALA A 22 -7.33 -2.24 -0.72
N ILE A 23 -7.58 -2.60 -1.99
CA ILE A 23 -8.86 -2.30 -2.67
C ILE A 23 -10.02 -3.00 -1.96
N ARG A 24 -9.87 -4.27 -1.59
CA ARG A 24 -10.91 -5.02 -0.87
C ARG A 24 -11.22 -4.40 0.50
N ARG A 25 -10.20 -3.91 1.21
CA ARG A 25 -10.37 -3.29 2.55
C ARG A 25 -11.05 -1.93 2.49
N HIS A 26 -10.69 -1.09 1.53
CA HIS A 26 -11.12 0.32 1.50
C HIS A 26 -12.20 0.60 0.45
N GLY A 27 -12.39 -0.30 -0.51
CA GLY A 27 -13.43 -0.20 -1.54
C GLY A 27 -13.38 1.12 -2.29
N ARG A 28 -14.55 1.77 -2.42
CA ARG A 28 -14.70 3.05 -3.12
C ARG A 28 -13.98 4.22 -2.46
N ALA A 29 -13.52 4.07 -1.21
CA ALA A 29 -12.76 5.12 -0.55
C ALA A 29 -11.32 5.23 -1.07
N VAL A 30 -10.81 4.24 -1.82
CA VAL A 30 -9.47 4.35 -2.45
C VAL A 30 -9.49 5.43 -3.52
N ARG A 31 -8.63 6.44 -3.37
CA ARG A 31 -8.40 7.50 -4.35
C ARG A 31 -7.16 7.22 -5.19
N GLU A 32 -6.10 6.78 -4.54
CA GLU A 32 -4.80 6.52 -5.17
C GLU A 32 -4.09 5.39 -4.42
N ILE A 33 -3.35 4.56 -5.17
CA ILE A 33 -2.42 3.58 -4.61
C ILE A 33 -1.06 3.82 -5.23
N THR A 34 -0.09 4.21 -4.41
CA THR A 34 1.28 4.48 -4.82
C THR A 34 2.19 3.34 -4.39
N VAL A 35 2.76 2.66 -5.37
CA VAL A 35 3.73 1.57 -5.15
C VAL A 35 5.13 2.12 -5.40
N ARG A 36 5.95 2.20 -4.36
CA ARG A 36 7.30 2.75 -4.43
C ARG A 36 8.34 1.71 -4.07
N ARG A 37 9.30 1.46 -4.96
CA ARG A 37 10.46 0.62 -4.60
C ARG A 37 11.25 1.29 -3.48
N THR A 38 11.61 0.50 -2.46
CA THR A 38 12.47 0.95 -1.37
C THR A 38 13.90 0.48 -1.60
N ARG A 39 14.51 -0.28 -0.68
CA ARG A 39 15.81 -0.95 -0.89
C ARG A 39 15.57 -2.38 -1.36
N ASN A 40 16.50 -2.95 -2.12
CA ASN A 40 16.39 -4.30 -2.69
C ASN A 40 15.11 -4.46 -3.55
N HIS A 41 14.59 -5.68 -3.72
CA HIS A 41 13.34 -5.96 -4.44
C HIS A 41 12.09 -5.81 -3.56
N GLN A 42 12.14 -4.85 -2.62
CA GLN A 42 11.05 -4.54 -1.70
C GLN A 42 10.34 -3.25 -2.11
N TYR A 43 9.04 -3.20 -1.83
CA TYR A 43 8.15 -2.12 -2.25
C TYR A 43 7.27 -1.69 -1.08
N ALA A 44 7.10 -0.38 -0.93
CA ALA A 44 6.09 0.20 -0.06
C ALA A 44 4.80 0.42 -0.86
N ILE A 45 3.65 0.17 -0.23
CA ILE A 45 2.33 0.42 -0.80
C ILE A 45 1.65 1.48 0.06
N HIS A 46 1.45 2.66 -0.50
CA HIS A 46 0.75 3.75 0.15
C HIS A 46 -0.65 3.86 -0.46
N VAL A 47 -1.68 3.91 0.38
CA VAL A 47 -3.08 4.02 -0.05
C VAL A 47 -3.61 5.37 0.41
N GLU A 48 -3.95 6.22 -0.55
CA GLU A 48 -4.64 7.46 -0.26
C GLU A 48 -6.15 7.25 -0.36
N ARG A 49 -6.86 7.74 0.65
CA ARG A 49 -8.32 7.64 0.72
C ARG A 49 -8.96 8.98 0.35
N GLY A 50 -10.06 8.93 -0.37
CA GLY A 50 -10.93 10.10 -0.58
C GLY A 50 -11.60 10.54 0.73
N ARG A 51 -12.11 11.77 0.77
CA ARG A 51 -13.06 12.16 1.82
C ARG A 51 -14.38 11.40 1.61
N PRO A 52 -15.10 11.04 2.70
CA PRO A 52 -16.45 10.50 2.59
C PRO A 52 -17.36 11.40 1.77
#